data_AF-A0A7X6FRU5-F1
#
_entry.id   AF-A0A7X6FRU5-F1
#
_cell.length_a   1.000
_cell.length_b   1.000
_cell.length_c   1.000
_cell.angle_alpha   90.00
_cell.angle_beta   90.00
_cell.angle_gamma   90.00
#
_symmetry.space_group_name_H-M   'P 1'
#
loop_
_entity.id
_entity.type
_entity.pdbx_description
1 polymer ?
#
loop_
_entity_poly.entity_id
_entity_poly.type
_entity_poly.pdbx_seq_one_letter_code
_entity_poly.pdbx_strand_id
1 'polypeptide(L)' 'MAKEQIDPSTLYKVSLAKSVKIGRLIINPSNSTRIRGDALAVLIEQDKDAVKHYEAV' A
#
# COMPACT_ATOMS: atom_id res chain seq x y z
N MET A 1 -18.69 -4.70 4.63
CA MET A 1 -17.63 -3.67 4.58
C MET A 1 -17.32 -3.45 3.11
N ALA A 2 -17.57 -2.25 2.59
CA ALA A 2 -17.27 -1.94 1.20
C ALA A 2 -15.75 -2.10 1.00
N LYS A 3 -15.33 -3.00 0.10
CA LYS A 3 -13.96 -2.94 -0.43
C LYS A 3 -13.87 -1.58 -1.12
N GLU A 4 -13.22 -0.61 -0.49
CA GLU A 4 -12.75 0.57 -1.22
C GLU A 4 -11.95 0.02 -2.39
N GLN A 5 -12.50 0.20 -3.59
CA GLN A 5 -11.98 -0.42 -4.80
C GLN A 5 -10.73 0.39 -5.14
N ILE A 6 -9.57 -0.09 -4.68
CA ILE A 6 -8.28 0.54 -4.93
C ILE A 6 -8.11 0.63 -6.45
N ASP A 7 -8.03 1.86 -6.97
CA ASP A 7 -7.87 2.07 -8.40
C ASP A 7 -6.42 1.76 -8.80
N PRO A 8 -6.19 0.79 -9.70
CA PRO A 8 -4.84 0.37 -10.06
C PRO A 8 -4.00 1.47 -10.71
N SER A 9 -4.61 2.51 -11.27
CA SER A 9 -3.90 3.60 -11.94
C SER A 9 -3.56 4.76 -11.00
N THR A 10 -4.17 4.80 -9.82
CA THR A 10 -4.01 5.89 -8.86
C THR A 10 -2.78 5.67 -7.97
N LEU A 11 -2.10 6.76 -7.64
CA LEU A 11 -1.03 6.75 -6.64
C LEU A 11 -1.64 6.97 -5.26
N TYR A 12 -1.31 6.08 -4.34
CA TYR A 12 -1.75 6.18 -2.96
C TYR A 12 -0.54 6.51 -2.08
N LYS A 13 -0.74 7.43 -1.14
CA LYS A 13 0.19 7.61 -0.03
C LYS A 13 -0.19 6.63 1.08
N VAL A 14 0.76 5.80 1.46
CA VAL A 14 0.55 4.63 2.31
C VAL A 14 1.37 4.78 3.57
N SER A 15 0.70 4.62 4.71
CA SER A 15 1.33 4.50 6.02
C SER A 15 1.56 3.03 6.33
N LEU A 16 2.82 2.62 6.28
CA LEU A 16 3.23 1.24 6.53
C LEU A 16 3.50 1.01 8.02
N ALA A 17 3.03 -0.11 8.57
CA ALA A 17 3.30 -0.53 9.95
C ALA A 17 4.71 -1.11 10.12
N LYS A 18 5.22 -1.75 9.07
CA LYS A 18 6.47 -2.51 9.03
C LYS A 18 7.07 -2.42 7.64
N SER A 19 8.33 -2.85 7.49
CA SER A 19 8.94 -2.93 6.17
C SER A 19 8.22 -3.96 5.31
N VAL A 20 7.92 -3.58 4.06
CA VAL A 20 7.22 -4.44 3.11
C VAL A 20 8.08 -4.70 1.89
N LYS A 21 7.94 -5.88 1.31
CA LYS A 21 8.63 -6.24 0.07
C LYS A 21 7.64 -6.21 -1.08
N ILE A 22 7.86 -5.32 -2.05
CA ILE A 22 7.07 -5.25 -3.28
C ILE A 22 7.97 -5.68 -4.43
N GLY A 23 7.78 -6.91 -4.89
CA GLY A 23 8.65 -7.53 -5.89
C GLY A 23 10.10 -7.63 -5.40
N ARG A 24 11.01 -6.87 -6.04
CA ARG A 24 12.43 -6.78 -5.64
C ARG A 24 12.76 -5.60 -4.72
N LEU A 25 11.81 -4.69 -4.51
CA LEU A 25 12.00 -3.50 -3.68
C LEU A 25 11.58 -3.80 -2.24
N ILE A 26 12.41 -3.35 -1.29
CA ILE A 26 12.06 -3.31 0.12
C ILE A 26 11.72 -1.87 0.45
N ILE A 27 10.49 -1.65 0.90
CA ILE A 27 9.99 -0.35 1.31
C ILE A 27 9.96 -0.33 2.83
N ASN A 28 10.77 0.55 3.42
CA ASN A 28 10.78 0.76 4.86
C ASN A 28 9.60 1.62 5.28
N PRO A 29 9.10 1.46 6.52
CA PRO A 29 7.97 2.21 7.01
C PRO A 29 8.31 3.70 7.04
N SER A 30 7.52 4.48 6.29
CA SER A 30 7.62 5.92 6.20
C SER A 30 6.22 6.50 6.02
N ASN A 31 5.97 7.66 6.63
CA ASN A 31 4.68 8.36 6.57
C ASN A 31 4.38 8.97 5.19
N SER A 32 5.31 8.87 4.24
CA SER A 32 5.20 9.46 2.90
C SER A 32 5.47 8.45 1.79
N THR A 33 5.35 7.16 2.07
CA THR A 33 5.51 6.12 1.05
C THR A 33 4.41 6.26 0.01
N ARG A 34 4.77 6.32 -1.27
CA ARG A 34 3.79 6.32 -2.37
C ARG A 34 3.83 5.00 -3.10
N ILE A 35 2.69 4.35 -3.22
CA ILE A 35 2.52 3.05 -3.86
C ILE A 35 1.36 3.19 -4.84
N ARG A 36 1.54 2.65 -6.05
CA ARG A 36 0.44 2.60 -7.03
C ARG A 36 -0.63 1.62 -6.56
N GLY A 37 -1.89 1.87 -6.90
CA GLY A 37 -3.02 1.09 -6.42
C GLY A 37 -2.95 -0.40 -6.74
N ASP A 38 -2.35 -0.79 -7.87
CA ASP A 38 -2.11 -2.19 -8.24
C ASP A 38 -1.20 -2.90 -7.22
N ALA A 39 -0.07 -2.29 -6.89
CA ALA A 39 0.88 -2.80 -5.90
C ALA A 39 0.31 -2.71 -4.48
N LEU A 40 -0.50 -1.70 -4.16
CA LEU A 40 -1.18 -1.57 -2.88
C LEU A 40 -2.21 -2.68 -2.67
N ALA A 41 -3.01 -3.00 -3.69
CA ALA A 41 -4.00 -4.08 -3.64
C ALA A 41 -3.31 -5.43 -3.38
N VAL A 42 -2.22 -5.72 -4.10
CA VAL A 42 -1.41 -6.93 -3.88
C VAL A 42 -0.80 -6.94 -2.47
N LEU A 43 -0.31 -5.80 -1.98
CA LEU A 43 0.29 -5.71 -0.65
C LEU A 43 -0.73 -6.00 0.45
N ILE A 44 -1.94 -5.43 0.36
CA ILE A 44 -3.02 -5.67 1.31
C ILE A 44 -3.49 -7.13 1.26
N GLU A 45 -3.51 -7.74 0.08
CA GLU A 45 -3.86 -9.16 -0.07
C GLU A 45 -2.81 -10.08 0.58
N GLN A 46 -1.52 -9.78 0.39
CA GLN A 46 -0.43 -10.56 0.97
C GLN A 46 -0.26 -10.35 2.47
N ASP A 47 -0.42 -9.12 2.95
CA ASP A 47 -0.13 -8.74 4.33
C ASP A 47 -1.05 -7.59 4.79
N LYS A 48 -2.24 -7.96 5.26
CA LYS A 48 -3.28 -7.01 5.71
C LYS A 48 -2.82 -6.07 6.82
N ASP A 49 -1.89 -6.53 7.66
CA ASP A 49 -1.40 -5.75 8.81
C ASP A 49 -0.25 -4.81 8.43
N ALA A 50 0.27 -4.90 7.20
CA ALA A 50 1.36 -4.06 6.75
C ALA A 50 0.93 -2.62 6.44
N VAL A 51 -0.31 -2.42 6.01
CA VAL A 51 -0.86 -1.11 5.64
C VAL A 51 -1.81 -0.62 6.73
N LYS A 52 -1.44 0.43 7.47
CA LYS A 52 -2.31 1.04 8.50
C LYS A 52 -3.33 1.98 7.88
N HIS A 53 -2.90 2.76 6.90
CA HIS A 53 -3.70 3.78 6.26
C HIS A 53 -3.22 4.01 4.84
N TYR A 54 -4.13 4.32 3.92
CA TYR A 54 -3.80 4.77 2.58
C TYR A 54 -4.76 5.90 2.17
N GLU A 55 -4.24 6.88 1.44
CA GLU A 55 -4.99 8.00 0.88
C GLU A 55 -4.64 8.16 -0.61
N ALA A 56 -5.62 8.42 -1.47
CA ALA A 56 -5.35 8.73 -2.88
C ALA A 56 -4.70 10.13 -3.00
N VAL A 57 -3.70 10.24 -3.87
CA VAL A 57 -2.96 11.49 -4.14
C VAL A 57 -3.28 12.00 -5.54
#